data_AF-A0A2J8W4U6-F1
#
_entry.id   AF-A0A2J8W4U6-F1
#
_cell.length_a   1.000
_cell.length_b   1.000
_cell.length_c   1.000
_cell.angle_alpha   90.00
_cell.angle_beta   90.00
_cell.angle_gamma   90.00
#
_symmetry.space_group_name_H-M   'P 1'
#
loop_
_entity.id
_entity.type
_entity.pdbx_description
1 polymer ?
#
loop_
_entity_poly.entity_id
_entity_poly.type
_entity_poly.pdbx_seq_one_letter_code
_entity_poly.pdbx_strand_id
1 'polypeptide(L)' 'MTSIIKLTTLSGVQEESALCYLLQVDEFRFLLDCGWDEHFSMDIIDSLRKHVHQIDAVLLSHPDPLHLGALPYAVGKLGL' A
#
# COMPACT_ATOMS: atom_id res chain seq x y z
N MET A 1 16.98 22.27 7.96
CA MET A 1 16.98 20.90 7.43
C MET A 1 15.52 20.56 7.18
N THR A 2 15.07 20.56 5.93
CA THR A 2 13.67 20.28 5.57
C THR A 2 13.59 18.85 5.08
N SER A 3 12.92 17.99 5.83
CA SER A 3 12.60 16.64 5.35
C SER A 3 11.55 16.71 4.24
N ILE A 4 11.68 15.85 3.24
CA ILE A 4 10.69 15.70 2.19
C ILE A 4 9.67 14.66 2.65
N ILE A 5 8.42 15.09 2.81
CA ILE A 5 7.30 14.22 3.11
C ILE A 5 6.41 14.17 1.87
N LYS A 6 6.23 12.98 1.31
CA LYS A 6 5.34 12.75 0.16
C LYS A 6 4.39 11.60 0.47
N LEU A 7 3.10 11.90 0.43
CA LEU A 7 2.03 10.90 0.51
C LEU A 7 1.50 10.63 -0.89
N THR A 8 1.52 9.37 -1.31
CA THR A 8 0.91 8.91 -2.55
C THR A 8 -0.22 7.96 -2.23
N THR A 9 -1.42 8.29 -2.69
CA THR A 9 -2.61 7.48 -2.47
C THR A 9 -2.75 6.47 -3.61
N LEU A 10 -2.59 5.18 -3.30
CA LEU A 10 -2.74 4.11 -4.31
C LEU A 10 -4.19 3.66 -4.43
N SER A 11 -4.91 3.60 -3.31
CA SER A 11 -6.32 3.20 -3.24
C SER A 11 -7.02 3.85 -2.03
N GLY A 12 -8.36 3.81 -1.99
CA GLY A 12 -9.15 4.31 -0.87
C GLY A 12 -9.28 5.84 -0.83
N VAL A 13 -9.24 6.50 -1.98
CA VAL A 13 -9.50 7.94 -2.10
C VAL A 13 -10.94 8.13 -2.54
N GLN A 14 -11.75 8.76 -1.69
CA GLN A 14 -13.15 9.15 -1.93
C GLN A 14 -14.21 8.02 -1.94
N GLU A 15 -13.82 6.75 -1.83
CA GLU A 15 -14.74 5.60 -1.72
C GLU A 15 -14.39 4.74 -0.50
N GLU A 16 -15.37 4.04 0.10
CA GLU A 16 -15.16 2.99 1.10
C GLU A 16 -14.54 1.75 0.45
N SER A 17 -13.34 1.91 -0.11
CA SER A 17 -12.58 0.87 -0.78
C SER A 17 -11.30 0.56 0.00
N ALA A 18 -10.61 -0.50 -0.40
CA ALA A 18 -9.39 -0.96 0.24
C ALA A 18 -8.34 0.15 0.39
N LEU A 19 -7.80 0.26 1.61
CA LEU A 19 -6.86 1.31 1.96
C LEU A 19 -5.44 0.87 1.60
N CYS A 20 -4.76 1.71 0.82
CA CYS A 20 -3.36 1.49 0.46
C CYS A 20 -2.68 2.83 0.14
N TYR A 21 -1.72 3.22 0.97
CA TYR A 21 -1.01 4.49 0.85
C TYR A 21 0.50 4.28 0.90
N LEU A 22 1.24 5.09 0.15
CA LEU A 22 2.69 5.12 0.19
C LEU A 22 3.15 6.44 0.81
N LEU A 23 3.76 6.35 2.00
CA LEU A 23 4.35 7.47 2.71
C LEU A 23 5.86 7.44 2.53
N GLN A 24 6.40 8.43 1.84
CA GLN A 24 7.85 8.65 1.76
C GLN A 24 8.26 9.74 2.74
N VAL A 25 9.25 9.42 3.57
CA VAL A 25 9.94 10.36 4.46
C VAL A 25 11.43 10.31 4.11
N ASP A 26 11.90 11.35 3.43
CA ASP A 26 13.24 11.41 2.85
C ASP A 26 13.52 10.21 1.92
N GLU A 27 14.43 9.32 2.29
CA GLU A 27 14.79 8.12 1.51
C GLU A 27 13.96 6.88 1.89
N PHE A 28 13.23 6.92 3.01
CA PHE A 28 12.49 5.78 3.53
C PHE A 28 11.04 5.80 3.05
N ARG A 29 10.52 4.64 2.64
CA ARG A 29 9.17 4.46 2.10
C ARG A 29 8.38 3.43 2.90
N PHE A 30 7.33 3.92 3.53
CA PHE A 30 6.36 3.11 4.25
C PHE A 30 5.15 2.82 3.37
N LEU A 31 4.77 1.56 3.29
CA LEU A 31 3.44 1.17 2.83
C LEU A 31 2.50 1.19 4.03
N LEU A 32 1.49 2.06 3.99
CA LEU A 32 0.44 2.11 5.00
C LEU A 32 -0.75 1.33 4.47
N ASP A 33 -1.00 0.19 5.10
CA ASP A 33 -2.03 -0.78 4.73
C ASP A 33 -1.88 -1.35 3.29
N CYS A 34 -2.33 -2.59 3.15
CA CYS A 34 -2.35 -3.33 1.89
C CYS A 34 -3.71 -4.02 1.77
N GLY A 35 -4.74 -3.20 1.72
CA GLY A 35 -6.11 -3.64 1.54
C GLY A 35 -6.37 -4.30 0.19
N TRP A 36 -7.38 -5.17 0.15
CA TRP A 36 -8.01 -5.61 -1.09
C TRP A 36 -9.50 -5.37 -1.03
N ASP A 37 -10.07 -4.84 -2.11
CA ASP A 37 -11.49 -4.58 -2.23
C ASP A 37 -12.28 -5.88 -2.36
N GLU A 38 -13.60 -5.81 -2.18
CA GLU A 38 -14.49 -6.98 -2.28
C GLU A 38 -14.52 -7.61 -3.68
N HIS A 39 -14.12 -6.85 -4.69
CA HIS A 39 -14.05 -7.29 -6.08
C HIS A 39 -12.70 -7.90 -6.46
N PHE A 40 -11.73 -7.90 -5.56
CA PHE A 40 -10.36 -8.34 -5.81
C PHE A 40 -9.75 -7.67 -7.06
N SER A 41 -9.95 -6.35 -7.19
CA SER A 41 -9.44 -5.57 -8.31
C SER A 41 -7.92 -5.65 -8.38
N MET A 42 -7.42 -5.84 -9.60
CA MET A 42 -6.00 -5.86 -9.88
C MET A 42 -5.40 -4.46 -10.04
N ASP A 43 -6.23 -3.41 -10.07
CA ASP A 43 -5.77 -2.03 -10.20
C ASP A 43 -4.88 -1.60 -9.01
N ILE A 44 -5.23 -2.07 -7.81
CA ILE A 44 -4.45 -1.86 -6.58
C ILE A 44 -3.11 -2.59 -6.71
N ILE A 45 -3.14 -3.84 -7.18
CA ILE A 45 -1.96 -4.69 -7.38
C ILE A 45 -1.01 -4.08 -8.41
N ASP A 46 -1.52 -3.59 -9.54
CA ASP A 46 -0.73 -2.98 -10.59
C ASP A 46 -0.11 -1.64 -10.15
N SER A 47 -0.82 -0.89 -9.31
CA SER A 47 -0.31 0.34 -8.69
C SER A 47 0.76 0.05 -7.65
N LEU A 48 0.57 -0.98 -6.83
CA LEU A 48 1.52 -1.45 -5.83
C LEU A 48 2.79 -2.01 -6.49
N ARG A 49 2.65 -2.78 -7.57
CA ARG A 49 3.75 -3.41 -8.31
C ARG A 49 4.80 -2.40 -8.78
N LYS A 50 4.39 -1.18 -9.12
CA LYS A 50 5.31 -0.10 -9.54
C LYS A 50 6.20 0.39 -8.40
N HIS A 51 5.76 0.23 -7.15
CA HIS A 51 6.42 0.75 -5.95
C HIS A 51 6.97 -0.36 -5.04
N VAL A 52 6.57 -1.62 -5.23
CA VAL A 52 6.84 -2.73 -4.32
C VAL A 52 8.31 -2.87 -3.94
N HIS A 53 9.22 -2.77 -4.92
CA HIS A 53 10.67 -2.91 -4.73
C HIS A 53 11.34 -1.75 -4.01
N GLN A 54 10.59 -0.68 -3.75
CA GLN A 54 11.06 0.53 -3.10
C GLN A 54 10.54 0.65 -1.68
N ILE A 55 9.67 -0.27 -1.23
CA ILE A 55 9.04 -0.22 0.09
C ILE A 55 10.00 -0.83 1.10
N ASP A 56 10.30 -0.09 2.16
CA ASP A 56 11.21 -0.51 3.21
C ASP A 56 10.47 -1.19 4.37
N ALA A 57 9.24 -0.76 4.64
CA ALA A 57 8.41 -1.32 5.69
C ALA A 57 6.92 -1.20 5.37
N VAL A 58 6.14 -2.15 5.88
CA VAL A 58 4.67 -2.14 5.83
C VAL A 58 4.14 -1.89 7.24
N LEU A 59 3.28 -0.90 7.38
CA LEU A 59 2.55 -0.61 8.60
C LEU A 59 1.09 -0.98 8.40
N LEU A 60 0.59 -1.89 9.23
CA LEU A 60 -0.80 -2.34 9.22
C LEU A 60 -1.54 -1.71 10.39
N SER A 61 -2.67 -1.07 10.10
CA SER A 61 -3.49 -0.42 11.11
C SER A 61 -4.45 -1.40 11.80
N HIS A 62 -5.09 -2.29 11.03
CA HIS A 62 -6.10 -3.23 11.52
C HIS A 62 -5.98 -4.63 10.91
N PRO A 63 -6.40 -5.68 11.63
CA PRO A 63 -6.33 -7.05 11.17
C PRO A 63 -7.57 -7.47 10.34
N ASP A 64 -7.97 -6.69 9.35
CA ASP A 64 -9.13 -6.99 8.49
C ASP A 64 -8.77 -7.00 6.99
N PRO A 65 -9.62 -7.59 6.13
CA PRO A 65 -9.34 -7.71 4.69
C PRO A 65 -9.17 -6.38 3.96
N LEU A 66 -9.82 -5.31 4.43
CA LEU A 66 -9.72 -3.97 3.83
C LEU A 66 -8.36 -3.31 4.11
N HIS A 67 -7.59 -3.81 5.07
CA HIS A 67 -6.27 -3.29 5.44
C HIS A 67 -5.12 -4.26 5.13
N LEU A 68 -5.34 -5.57 5.07
CA LEU A 68 -4.26 -6.54 4.79
C LEU A 68 -4.61 -7.62 3.74
N GLY A 69 -5.78 -7.56 3.11
CA GLY A 69 -6.24 -8.59 2.18
C GLY A 69 -5.29 -8.84 1.00
N ALA A 70 -4.62 -7.80 0.51
CA ALA A 70 -3.68 -7.89 -0.62
C ALA A 70 -2.25 -8.25 -0.18
N LEU A 71 -1.96 -8.20 1.12
CA LEU A 71 -0.61 -8.45 1.66
C LEU A 71 -0.06 -9.85 1.32
N PRO A 72 -0.82 -10.96 1.46
CA PRO A 72 -0.32 -12.29 1.07
C PRO A 72 0.03 -12.37 -0.41
N TYR A 73 -0.73 -11.67 -1.27
CA TYR A 73 -0.46 -11.60 -2.69
C TYR A 73 0.79 -10.76 -2.97
N ALA A 74 0.94 -9.60 -2.32
CA ALA A 74 2.09 -8.74 -2.47
C ALA A 74 3.40 -9.45 -2.10
N VAL A 75 3.43 -10.12 -0.95
CA VAL A 75 4.60 -10.91 -0.51
C VAL A 75 4.83 -12.13 -1.42
N GLY A 76 3.78 -12.87 -1.76
CA GLY A 76 3.92 -14.12 -2.51
C GLY A 76 4.16 -13.96 -4.02
N LYS A 77 3.75 -12.84 -4.63
CA LYS A 77 3.77 -12.64 -6.10
C LYS A 77 4.49 -11.38 -6.55
N LEU A 78 4.52 -10.33 -5.74
CA LEU A 78 5.14 -9.05 -6.11
C LEU A 78 6.56 -8.88 -5.54
N GLY A 79 6.94 -9.69 -4.55
CA GLY A 79 8.26 -9.64 -3.93
C GLY A 79 8.40 -8.45 -2.98
N LEU A 80 7.32 -8.13 -2.26
CA LEU A 80 7.33 -7.28 -1.07
C LEU A 80 8.15 -7.94 0.06
#